data_AF-A0AAN0NIR0-F1
#
_entry.id   AF-A0AAN0NIR0-F1
#
_cell.length_a   1.000
_cell.length_b   1.000
_cell.length_c   1.000
_cell.angle_alpha   90.00
_cell.angle_beta   90.00
_cell.angle_gamma   90.00
#
_symmetry.space_group_name_H-M   'P 1'
#
loop_
_entity.id
_entity.type
_entity.pdbx_description
1 polymer ?
#
loop_
_entity_poly.entity_id
_entity_poly.type
_entity_poly.pdbx_seq_one_letter_code
_entity_poly.pdbx_strand_id
1 'polypeptide(L)' 'MKIKSFAIAAISAITLALPAQAETLSLAYFMGANHPMNKAFLTPMGEMIAEETGGALTVEHYPGVL' A
#
# COMPACT_ATOMS: atom_id res chain seq x y z
N MET A 1 35.19 24.25 16.04
CA MET A 1 34.89 23.00 15.31
C MET A 1 33.45 22.55 15.63
N LYS A 2 32.42 23.21 15.09
CA LYS A 2 31.00 22.90 15.36
C LYS A 2 30.23 22.37 14.13
N ILE A 3 30.84 22.46 12.95
CA ILE A 3 30.21 22.13 11.65
C ILE A 3 30.19 20.61 11.41
N LYS A 4 31.16 19.87 11.98
CA LYS A 4 31.27 18.41 11.79
C LYS A 4 30.12 17.62 12.45
N SER A 5 29.45 18.19 13.45
CA SER A 5 28.37 17.52 14.18
C SER A 5 27.03 17.54 13.45
N PHE A 6 26.80 18.52 12.57
CA PHE A 6 25.54 18.65 11.83
C PHE A 6 25.47 17.68 10.65
N ALA A 7 26.63 17.40 10.03
CA ALA A 7 26.73 16.49 8.90
C ALA A 7 26.37 15.02 9.26
N ILE A 8 26.65 14.60 10.49
CA ILE A 8 26.38 13.22 10.94
C ILE A 8 24.89 13.01 11.26
N ALA A 9 24.21 14.05 11.78
CA ALA A 9 22.78 14.00 12.06
C ALA A 9 21.93 13.92 10.78
N ALA A 10 22.35 14.61 9.71
CA ALA A 10 21.62 14.61 8.43
C ALA A 10 21.69 13.25 7.70
N ILE A 11 22.79 12.52 7.82
CA ILE A 11 22.95 11.19 7.19
C ILE A 11 22.11 10.12 7.90
N SER A 12 21.89 10.27 9.22
CA SER A 12 21.11 9.33 10.03
C SER A 12 19.60 9.39 9.74
N ALA A 13 19.09 10.49 9.16
CA ALA A 13 17.69 10.64 8.80
C ALA A 13 17.31 9.86 7.52
N ILE A 14 18.29 9.60 6.63
CA ILE A 14 18.05 8.90 5.37
C ILE A 14 17.89 7.39 5.59
N THR A 15 18.54 6.81 6.61
CA THR A 15 18.42 5.37 6.93
C THR A 15 17.10 4.98 7.60
N LEU A 16 16.32 5.96 8.08
CA LEU A 16 14.97 5.73 8.62
C LEU A 16 13.88 5.73 7.55
N ALA A 17 14.19 6.16 6.32
CA ALA A 17 13.28 6.14 5.19
C ALA A 17 13.36 4.84 4.37
N LEU A 18 13.47 3.69 5.06
CA LEU A 18 13.19 2.42 4.40
C LEU A 18 11.73 2.47 3.92
N PRO A 19 11.45 2.27 2.62
CA PRO A 19 10.07 2.20 2.17
C PRO A 19 9.41 1.06 2.95
N ALA A 20 8.32 1.36 3.64
CA ALA A 20 7.50 0.34 4.28
C ALA A 20 7.15 -0.68 3.19
N GLN A 21 7.50 -1.95 3.37
CA GLN A 21 7.01 -2.98 2.47
C GLN A 21 5.49 -3.00 2.60
N ALA A 22 4.81 -2.68 1.51
CA ALA A 22 3.36 -2.77 1.45
C ALA A 22 2.96 -4.22 1.70
N GLU A 23 2.19 -4.46 2.75
CA GLU A 23 1.57 -5.77 2.97
C GLU A 23 0.45 -5.93 1.95
N THR A 24 0.29 -7.14 1.39
CA THR A 24 -0.74 -7.40 0.37
C THR A 24 -1.84 -8.26 0.97
N LEU A 25 -3.06 -7.72 1.00
CA LEU A 25 -4.27 -8.44 1.37
C LEU A 25 -4.88 -9.11 0.14
N SER A 26 -4.79 -10.44 0.07
CA SER A 26 -5.45 -11.22 -0.98
C SER A 26 -6.94 -11.39 -0.68
N LEU A 27 -7.80 -10.81 -1.54
CA LEU A 27 -9.25 -10.86 -1.41
C LEU A 27 -9.86 -11.73 -2.51
N ALA A 28 -10.21 -12.97 -2.16
CA ALA A 28 -10.90 -13.91 -3.04
C ALA A 28 -12.42 -13.88 -2.85
N TYR A 29 -13.17 -13.95 -3.95
CA TYR A 29 -14.64 -13.95 -3.93
C TYR A 29 -15.22 -14.72 -5.12
N PHE A 30 -16.45 -15.22 -4.98
CA PHE A 30 -17.05 -16.14 -5.96
C PHE A 30 -17.60 -15.48 -7.23
N MET A 31 -17.71 -14.15 -7.26
CA MET A 31 -18.24 -13.44 -8.41
C MET A 31 -17.21 -13.32 -9.52
N GLY A 32 -17.68 -13.37 -10.78
CA GLY A 32 -16.83 -13.18 -11.96
C GLY A 32 -16.18 -11.81 -12.02
N ALA A 33 -15.09 -11.70 -12.80
CA ALA A 33 -14.30 -10.48 -12.94
C ALA A 33 -15.10 -9.28 -13.49
N ASN A 34 -16.16 -9.54 -14.28
CA ASN A 34 -17.01 -8.50 -14.87
C ASN A 34 -18.24 -8.14 -14.02
N HIS A 35 -18.35 -8.65 -12.79
CA HIS A 35 -19.48 -8.34 -11.94
C HIS A 35 -19.50 -6.84 -11.58
N PRO A 36 -20.64 -6.12 -11.68
CA PRO A 36 -20.72 -4.67 -11.41
C PRO A 36 -20.19 -4.26 -10.04
N MET A 37 -20.27 -5.15 -9.04
CA MET A 37 -19.74 -4.93 -7.70
C MET A 37 -18.22 -4.70 -7.68
N ASN A 38 -17.47 -5.28 -8.62
CA ASN A 38 -16.01 -5.10 -8.66
C ASN A 38 -15.68 -3.62 -8.91
N LYS A 39 -16.28 -3.04 -9.95
CA LYS A 39 -16.10 -1.64 -10.31
C LYS A 39 -16.73 -0.68 -9.30
N ALA A 40 -17.93 -0.99 -8.82
CA ALA A 40 -18.70 -0.08 -7.99
C ALA A 40 -18.23 -0.03 -6.53
N PHE A 41 -17.62 -1.10 -6.02
CA PHE A 41 -17.31 -1.23 -4.60
C PHE A 41 -15.94 -1.82 -4.31
N LEU A 42 -15.60 -3.00 -4.84
CA LEU A 42 -14.37 -3.69 -4.43
C LEU A 42 -13.10 -2.96 -4.86
N THR A 43 -13.04 -2.46 -6.10
CA THR A 43 -11.91 -1.66 -6.59
C THR A 43 -11.77 -0.34 -5.80
N PRO A 44 -12.82 0.49 -5.66
CA PRO A 44 -12.74 1.69 -4.82
C PRO A 44 -12.35 1.40 -3.37
N MET A 45 -12.83 0.30 -2.80
CA MET A 45 -12.47 -0.11 -1.44
C MET A 45 -10.96 -0.41 -1.34
N GLY A 46 -10.40 -1.16 -2.29
CA GLY A 46 -8.96 -1.43 -2.31
C GLY A 46 -8.11 -0.16 -2.46
N GLU A 47 -8.55 0.78 -3.30
CA GLU A 47 -7.91 2.08 -3.49
C GLU A 47 -7.94 2.92 -2.19
N MET A 48 -9.09 3.01 -1.52
CA MET A 48 -9.21 3.73 -0.25
C MET A 48 -8.31 3.12 0.84
N ILE A 49 -8.20 1.79 0.92
CA ILE A 49 -7.31 1.13 1.89
C ILE A 49 -5.85 1.51 1.62
N ALA A 50 -5.44 1.53 0.36
CA ALA A 50 -4.09 1.95 0.00
C ALA A 50 -3.84 3.43 0.33
N GLU A 51 -4.82 4.30 0.07
CA GLU A 51 -4.71 5.73 0.37
C GLU A 51 -4.61 6.00 1.88
N GLU A 52 -5.53 5.45 2.67
CA GLU A 52 -5.60 5.66 4.13
C GLU A 52 -4.41 5.07 4.87
N THR A 53 -3.78 4.03 4.31
CA THR A 53 -2.56 3.43 4.88
C THR A 53 -1.27 4.05 4.35
N GLY A 54 -1.35 5.06 3.50
CA GLY A 54 -0.17 5.65 2.85
C GLY A 54 0.61 4.63 2.02
N GLY A 55 -0.09 3.63 1.47
CA GLY A 55 0.47 2.52 0.71
C GLY A 55 1.04 1.39 1.55
N ALA A 56 0.90 1.41 2.89
CA ALA A 56 1.38 0.32 3.75
C ALA A 56 0.58 -0.98 3.59
N LEU A 57 -0.66 -0.90 3.10
CA LEU A 57 -1.50 -2.06 2.79
C LEU A 57 -2.14 -1.89 1.40
N THR A 58 -1.99 -2.90 0.55
CA THR A 58 -2.67 -2.96 -0.74
C THR A 58 -3.62 -4.16 -0.79
N VAL A 59 -4.65 -4.08 -1.63
CA VAL A 59 -5.62 -5.17 -1.81
C VAL A 59 -5.45 -5.77 -3.19
N GLU A 60 -5.28 -7.08 -3.24
CA GLU A 60 -5.21 -7.84 -4.49
C GLU A 60 -6.48 -8.68 -4.65
N HIS A 61 -7.18 -8.50 -5.78
CA HIS A 61 -8.47 -9.12 -6.02
C HIS A 61 -8.34 -10.42 -6.81
N TYR A 62 -8.94 -11.49 -6.28
CA TYR A 62 -9.01 -12.81 -6.88
C TYR A 62 -10.48 -13.18 -7.17
N PRO A 63 -11.08 -12.65 -8.26
CA PRO A 63 -12.45 -12.97 -8.64
C PRO A 63 -12.59 -14.45 -9.02
N GLY A 64 -13.80 -14.96 -8.85
CA GLY A 64 -14.15 -16.34 -9.18
C GLY A 64 -14.20 -16.56 -10.68
N VAL A 65 -14.01 -17.82 -11.08
CA VAL A 65 -14.22 -18.29 -12.46
C VAL A 65 -15.71 -18.51 -12.70
N LEU A 66 -16.41 -17.47 -13.16
CA LEU A 66 -17.73 -17.58 -13.80
C LEU A 66 -17.70 -16.84 -15.13
#